data_AF-A0A6J1MDL9-F1
#
_entry.id   AF-A0A6J1MDL9-F1
#
_cell.length_a   1.000
_cell.length_b   1.000
_cell.length_c   1.000
_cell.angle_alpha   90.00
_cell.angle_beta   90.00
_cell.angle_gamma   90.00
#
_symmetry.space_group_name_H-M   'P 1'
#
loop_
_entity.id
_entity.type
_entity.pdbx_description
1 polymer ?
#
loop_
_entity_poly.entity_id
_entity_poly.type
_entity_poly.pdbx_seq_one_letter_code
_entity_poly.pdbx_strand_id
1 'polypeptide(L)'
;MPKVSLLLAFYVICLSPCLTNALECYVCSYLLGQSDTTCLTNATAVRALNCTKKYCLTMRQESIHNGNKVISFLRDCQDKPVILNGVKSDSSFRTYYRSCQQNLCNGHNGRGYNSSGSFTIAGGGGSAGAGGGNHNAIIPGKNGSLGAGDDISRLVLVLALLRVLVWLLGDCN
;
A
#
# COMPACT_ATOMS: atom_id res chain seq x y z
N MET A 1 -20.00 7.13 47.44
CA MET A 1 -20.43 7.48 46.07
C MET A 1 -19.40 7.09 44.98
N PRO A 2 -18.73 5.91 44.99
CA PRO A 2 -17.74 5.57 43.95
C PRO A 2 -18.35 4.94 42.68
N LYS A 3 -19.58 4.39 42.76
CA LYS A 3 -20.23 3.62 41.68
C LYS A 3 -20.60 4.46 40.46
N VAL A 4 -20.96 5.74 40.66
CA VAL A 4 -21.32 6.67 39.56
C VAL A 4 -20.08 7.12 38.78
N SER A 5 -18.95 7.28 39.48
CA SER A 5 -17.67 7.66 38.86
C SER A 5 -17.11 6.57 37.94
N LEU A 6 -17.29 5.30 38.32
CA LEU A 6 -16.85 4.15 37.52
C LEU A 6 -17.67 3.99 36.23
N LEU A 7 -18.98 4.24 36.28
CA LEU A 7 -19.87 4.20 35.12
C LEU A 7 -19.57 5.31 34.11
N LEU A 8 -19.25 6.52 34.59
CA LEU A 8 -18.87 7.64 33.72
C LEU A 8 -17.54 7.36 32.99
N ALA A 9 -16.56 6.78 33.67
CA ALA A 9 -15.27 6.43 33.07
C ALA A 9 -15.40 5.37 31.97
N PHE A 10 -16.26 4.36 32.17
CA PHE A 10 -16.53 3.32 31.17
C PHE A 10 -17.19 3.90 29.91
N TYR A 11 -18.11 4.86 30.09
CA TYR A 11 -18.80 5.51 28.97
C TYR A 11 -17.87 6.34 28.08
N VAL A 12 -16.88 7.02 28.67
CA VAL A 12 -15.88 7.82 27.94
C VAL A 12 -14.92 6.94 27.13
N ILE A 13 -14.57 5.75 27.63
CA ILE A 13 -13.68 4.81 26.93
C ILE A 13 -14.38 4.18 25.72
N CYS A 14 -15.66 3.81 25.84
CA CYS A 14 -16.45 3.26 24.72
C CYS A 14 -16.75 4.28 23.60
N LEU A 15 -16.66 5.58 23.89
CA LEU A 15 -16.87 6.65 22.92
C LEU A 15 -15.59 7.07 22.18
N SER A 16 -14.46 6.39 22.42
CA SER A 16 -13.23 6.63 21.68
C SER A 16 -13.48 6.28 20.21
N PRO A 17 -13.56 7.27 19.28
CA PRO A 17 -13.62 6.93 17.88
C PRO A 17 -12.32 6.17 17.57
N CYS A 18 -12.43 4.94 17.08
CA CYS A 18 -11.28 4.25 16.52
C CYS A 18 -10.77 5.19 15.41
N LEU A 19 -9.63 5.85 15.63
CA LEU A 19 -9.00 6.67 14.60
C LEU A 19 -8.55 5.70 13.50
N THR A 20 -9.45 5.41 12.57
CA THR A 20 -9.09 4.77 11.32
C THR A 20 -8.28 5.81 10.58
N ASN A 21 -6.95 5.70 10.62
CA ASN A 21 -6.09 6.42 9.69
C ASN A 21 -6.53 6.01 8.29
N ALA A 22 -7.28 6.90 7.64
CA ALA A 22 -7.93 6.57 6.40
C ALA A 22 -6.90 6.75 5.27
N LEU A 23 -6.75 5.69 4.46
CA LEU A 23 -5.69 5.53 3.48
C LEU A 23 -6.06 6.31 2.22
N GLU A 24 -5.19 7.20 1.76
CA GLU A 24 -5.45 7.94 0.53
C GLU A 24 -4.97 7.15 -0.69
N CYS A 25 -5.80 6.97 -1.71
CA CYS A 25 -5.46 6.22 -2.92
C CYS A 25 -5.90 6.94 -4.19
N TYR A 26 -5.13 6.85 -5.27
CA TYR A 26 -5.64 7.23 -6.59
C TYR A 26 -6.74 6.26 -7.02
N VAL A 27 -7.82 6.77 -7.62
CA VAL A 27 -8.93 5.93 -8.10
C VAL A 27 -9.36 6.35 -9.50
N CYS A 28 -9.27 5.40 -10.43
CA CYS A 28 -9.67 5.60 -11.82
C CYS A 28 -9.71 4.26 -12.55
N SER A 29 -10.37 4.24 -13.71
CA SER A 29 -10.33 3.11 -14.63
C SER A 29 -10.06 3.61 -16.06
N TYR A 30 -9.38 2.79 -16.84
CA TYR A 30 -9.19 2.95 -18.27
C TYR A 30 -9.53 1.65 -18.97
N LEU A 31 -10.24 1.75 -20.10
CA LEU A 31 -10.49 0.66 -21.02
C LEU A 31 -10.02 1.04 -22.42
N LEU A 32 -9.49 0.06 -23.15
CA LEU A 32 -9.06 0.29 -24.53
C LEU A 32 -10.21 0.85 -25.38
N GLY A 33 -9.92 1.93 -26.10
CA GLY A 33 -10.89 2.66 -26.92
C GLY A 33 -11.42 3.93 -26.26
N GLN A 34 -11.18 4.12 -24.95
CA GLN A 34 -11.44 5.41 -24.30
C GLN A 34 -10.41 6.47 -24.73
N SER A 35 -10.87 7.70 -24.94
CA SER A 35 -10.04 8.86 -25.27
C SER A 35 -9.20 9.33 -24.09
N ASP A 36 -9.77 9.29 -22.88
CA ASP A 36 -9.08 9.65 -21.66
C ASP A 36 -8.13 8.53 -21.23
N THR A 37 -6.83 8.79 -21.40
CA THR A 37 -5.75 7.89 -20.99
C THR A 37 -5.08 8.33 -19.69
N THR A 38 -5.62 9.35 -18.99
CA THR A 38 -5.01 9.96 -17.81
C THR A 38 -4.77 8.93 -16.71
N CYS A 39 -5.70 7.99 -16.53
CA CYS A 39 -5.51 6.87 -15.62
C CYS A 39 -4.25 6.06 -15.99
N LEU A 40 -3.96 5.80 -17.26
CA LEU A 40 -2.76 5.05 -17.62
C LEU A 40 -1.47 5.88 -17.45
N THR A 41 -1.51 7.17 -17.81
CA THR A 41 -0.30 7.98 -18.06
C THR A 41 0.07 8.95 -16.94
N ASN A 42 -0.90 9.43 -16.15
CA ASN A 42 -0.67 10.44 -15.12
C ASN A 42 -1.58 10.21 -13.90
N ALA A 43 -1.08 9.45 -12.93
CA ALA A 43 -1.83 9.14 -11.71
C ALA A 43 -2.19 10.39 -10.89
N THR A 44 -1.30 11.38 -10.82
CA THR A 44 -1.52 12.60 -10.04
C THR A 44 -2.61 13.50 -10.63
N ALA A 45 -2.92 13.35 -11.92
CA ALA A 45 -4.03 14.04 -12.55
C ALA A 45 -5.40 13.36 -12.34
N VAL A 46 -5.44 12.15 -11.75
CA VAL A 46 -6.71 11.51 -11.40
C VAL A 46 -7.08 11.79 -9.94
N ARG A 47 -8.34 11.57 -9.62
CA ARG A 47 -8.88 11.77 -8.27
C ARG A 47 -8.16 10.88 -7.25
N ALA A 48 -7.65 11.50 -6.19
CA ALA A 48 -7.32 10.83 -4.94
C ALA A 48 -8.56 10.74 -4.06
N LEU A 49 -8.80 9.57 -3.47
CA LEU A 49 -9.89 9.34 -2.53
C LEU A 49 -9.33 8.94 -1.18
N ASN A 50 -9.95 9.48 -0.14
CA ASN A 50 -9.75 9.03 1.22
C ASN A 50 -10.53 7.72 1.42
N CYS A 51 -9.83 6.59 1.40
CA CYS A 51 -10.41 5.26 1.51
C CYS A 51 -10.40 4.78 2.96
N THR A 52 -11.53 4.26 3.43
CA THR A 52 -11.63 3.51 4.71
C THR A 52 -11.05 2.09 4.63
N LYS A 53 -10.32 1.80 3.54
CA LYS A 53 -9.82 0.49 3.15
C LYS A 53 -8.33 0.34 3.45
N LYS A 54 -7.88 -0.90 3.64
CA LYS A 54 -6.49 -1.19 4.05
C LYS A 54 -5.43 -1.14 2.95
N TYR A 55 -5.81 -1.22 1.68
CA TYR A 55 -4.88 -1.28 0.55
C TYR A 55 -5.30 -0.38 -0.60
N CYS A 56 -4.34 0.33 -1.19
CA CYS A 56 -4.46 0.87 -2.54
C CYS A 56 -4.09 -0.21 -3.55
N LEU A 57 -4.76 -0.22 -4.69
CA LEU A 57 -4.63 -1.19 -5.76
C LEU A 57 -4.25 -0.57 -7.08
N THR A 58 -3.50 -1.35 -7.85
CA THR A 58 -3.33 -1.18 -9.29
C THR A 58 -3.53 -2.54 -9.97
N MET A 59 -4.48 -2.62 -10.90
CA MET A 59 -4.63 -3.76 -11.81
C MET A 59 -4.35 -3.30 -13.24
N ARG A 60 -3.42 -3.97 -13.92
CA ARG A 60 -3.09 -3.69 -15.32
C ARG A 60 -3.25 -4.94 -16.13
N GLN A 61 -4.07 -4.88 -17.17
CA GLN A 61 -4.28 -5.98 -18.09
C GLN A 61 -3.74 -5.63 -19.47
N GLU A 62 -2.93 -6.52 -20.01
CA GLU A 62 -2.32 -6.40 -21.33
C GLU A 62 -2.74 -7.56 -22.22
N SER A 63 -2.92 -7.28 -23.51
CA SER A 63 -3.12 -8.32 -24.52
C SER A 63 -1.80 -8.96 -24.90
N ILE A 64 -1.73 -10.29 -24.86
CA ILE A 64 -0.55 -11.05 -25.28
C ILE A 64 -0.37 -10.97 -26.79
N HIS A 65 -1.44 -11.15 -27.55
CA HIS A 65 -1.39 -11.17 -29.02
C HIS A 65 -1.28 -9.79 -29.67
N ASN A 66 -1.61 -8.71 -28.96
CA ASN A 66 -1.59 -7.35 -29.50
C ASN A 66 -0.39 -6.55 -28.96
N GLY A 67 0.82 -7.13 -29.02
CA GLY A 67 2.06 -6.44 -28.66
C GLY A 67 2.13 -5.95 -27.21
N ASN A 68 1.53 -6.66 -26.25
CA ASN A 68 1.43 -6.24 -24.84
C ASN A 68 0.71 -4.90 -24.65
N LYS A 69 -0.21 -4.54 -25.56
CA LYS A 69 -1.05 -3.35 -25.44
C LYS A 69 -1.90 -3.43 -24.18
N VAL A 70 -1.95 -2.35 -23.41
CA VAL A 70 -2.83 -2.24 -22.23
C VAL A 70 -4.28 -2.19 -22.70
N ILE A 71 -5.07 -3.16 -22.26
CA ILE A 71 -6.48 -3.25 -22.59
C ILE A 71 -7.39 -2.75 -21.46
N SER A 72 -6.91 -2.83 -20.22
CA SER A 72 -7.59 -2.34 -19.04
C SER A 72 -6.57 -1.90 -17.99
N PHE A 73 -6.89 -0.83 -17.29
CA PHE A 73 -6.12 -0.34 -16.15
C PHE A 73 -7.06 0.15 -15.07
N LEU A 74 -6.83 -0.25 -13.82
CA LEU A 74 -7.64 0.13 -12.67
C LEU A 74 -6.74 0.59 -11.54
N ARG A 75 -7.10 1.70 -10.92
CA ARG A 75 -6.67 2.09 -9.58
C ARG A 75 -7.87 2.15 -8.66
N ASP A 76 -7.73 1.56 -7.48
CA ASP A 76 -8.82 1.41 -6.53
C ASP A 76 -8.29 1.24 -5.11
N CYS A 77 -9.17 1.05 -4.13
CA CYS A 77 -8.81 0.68 -2.77
C CYS A 77 -9.69 -0.46 -2.22
N GLN A 78 -9.07 -1.41 -1.52
CA GLN A 78 -9.74 -2.62 -1.03
C GLN A 78 -9.22 -3.06 0.34
N ASP A 79 -10.06 -3.74 1.12
CA ASP A 79 -9.65 -4.31 2.41
C ASP A 79 -8.86 -5.60 2.25
N LYS A 80 -9.26 -6.43 1.29
CA LYS A 80 -8.69 -7.75 1.05
C LYS A 80 -8.50 -7.96 -0.46
N PRO A 81 -7.35 -7.55 -1.01
CA PRO A 81 -7.04 -7.75 -2.42
C PRO A 81 -7.10 -9.23 -2.79
N VAL A 82 -7.64 -9.56 -3.97
CA VAL A 82 -7.65 -10.94 -4.49
C VAL A 82 -6.22 -11.48 -4.61
N ILE A 83 -5.28 -10.62 -5.02
CA ILE A 83 -3.85 -10.91 -5.11
C ILE A 83 -3.12 -9.66 -4.62
N LEU A 84 -2.32 -9.79 -3.56
CA LEU A 84 -1.55 -8.67 -3.02
C LEU A 84 -0.56 -8.16 -4.07
N ASN A 85 0.27 -9.05 -4.59
CA ASN A 85 1.29 -8.72 -5.58
C ASN A 85 1.52 -9.94 -6.47
N GLY A 86 1.35 -9.79 -7.79
CA GLY A 86 1.55 -10.92 -8.69
C GLY A 86 1.19 -10.63 -10.14
N VAL A 87 1.33 -11.66 -10.97
CA VAL A 87 0.96 -11.65 -12.38
C VAL A 87 0.16 -12.93 -12.66
N LYS A 88 -1.02 -12.79 -13.24
CA LYS A 88 -1.79 -13.91 -13.81
C LYS A 88 -1.78 -13.78 -15.32
N SER A 89 -1.59 -14.89 -16.02
CA SER A 89 -1.61 -14.92 -17.47
C SER A 89 -2.48 -16.08 -17.93
N ASP A 90 -3.29 -15.84 -18.96
CA ASP A 90 -3.97 -16.87 -19.73
C ASP A 90 -3.46 -16.84 -21.18
N SER A 91 -4.18 -17.47 -22.11
CA SER A 91 -3.80 -17.49 -23.53
C SER A 91 -3.90 -16.12 -24.22
N SER A 92 -4.78 -15.24 -23.74
CA SER A 92 -5.13 -13.98 -24.40
C SER A 92 -4.56 -12.76 -23.68
N PHE A 93 -4.47 -12.81 -22.36
CA PHE A 93 -4.19 -11.67 -21.50
C PHE A 93 -3.18 -11.96 -20.40
N ARG A 94 -2.45 -10.91 -20.03
CA ARG A 94 -1.59 -10.87 -18.84
C ARG A 94 -2.08 -9.77 -17.91
N THR A 95 -2.40 -10.13 -16.69
CA THR A 95 -2.90 -9.22 -15.64
C THR A 95 -1.89 -9.10 -14.51
N TYR A 96 -1.44 -7.87 -14.26
CA TYR A 96 -0.57 -7.51 -13.16
C TYR A 96 -1.41 -6.96 -12.01
N TYR A 97 -1.17 -7.46 -10.80
CA TYR A 97 -1.81 -7.03 -9.56
C TYR A 97 -0.75 -6.43 -8.63
N ARG A 98 -1.00 -5.21 -8.13
CA ARG A 98 -0.13 -4.54 -7.16
C ARG A 98 -0.98 -3.92 -6.06
N SER A 99 -0.58 -4.14 -4.82
CA SER A 99 -1.25 -3.63 -3.64
C SER A 99 -0.23 -3.04 -2.67
N CYS A 100 -0.60 -1.95 -2.01
CA CYS A 100 0.25 -1.25 -1.04
C CYS A 100 -0.60 -0.52 0.01
N GLN A 101 0.01 -0.14 1.14
CA GLN A 101 -0.71 0.40 2.33
C GLN A 101 -0.25 1.81 2.72
N GLN A 102 0.40 2.52 1.80
CA GLN A 102 0.88 3.88 2.02
C GLN A 102 0.00 4.86 1.24
N ASN A 103 -0.16 6.09 1.72
CA ASN A 103 -0.92 7.10 0.98
C ASN A 103 -0.37 7.28 -0.43
N LEU A 104 -1.26 7.28 -1.42
CA LEU A 104 -1.02 7.52 -2.83
C LEU A 104 0.00 6.56 -3.48
N CYS A 105 0.24 5.40 -2.87
CA CYS A 105 1.28 4.46 -3.30
C CYS A 105 0.97 3.76 -4.64
N ASN A 106 -0.28 3.80 -5.10
CA ASN A 106 -0.69 3.23 -6.38
C ASN A 106 -0.46 4.17 -7.59
N GLY A 107 0.48 5.11 -7.47
CA GLY A 107 0.87 6.02 -8.56
C GLY A 107 1.69 5.39 -9.70
N HIS A 108 2.12 4.14 -9.56
CA HIS A 108 2.94 3.44 -10.54
C HIS A 108 2.13 2.91 -11.76
N ASN A 109 2.84 2.36 -12.75
CA ASN A 109 2.25 1.90 -14.03
C ASN A 109 1.77 0.43 -14.04
N GLY A 110 1.64 -0.22 -12.89
CA GLY A 110 1.25 -1.64 -12.77
C GLY A 110 2.30 -2.72 -13.08
N ARG A 111 3.41 -2.45 -13.79
CA ARG A 111 4.42 -3.49 -14.14
C ARG A 111 5.45 -3.74 -13.04
N GLY A 112 5.99 -2.69 -12.42
CA GLY A 112 7.02 -2.79 -11.38
C GLY A 112 6.48 -3.18 -9.99
N TYR A 113 7.34 -3.73 -9.14
CA TYR A 113 7.12 -3.75 -7.69
C TYR A 113 7.86 -2.55 -7.12
N ASN A 114 7.15 -1.53 -6.64
CA ASN A 114 7.82 -0.46 -5.90
C ASN A 114 7.79 -0.82 -4.41
N SER A 115 8.52 -1.87 -4.05
CA SER A 115 8.83 -2.12 -2.65
C SER A 115 9.92 -1.13 -2.27
N SER A 116 9.53 -0.09 -1.52
CA SER A 116 10.33 1.05 -1.03
C SER A 116 10.23 2.32 -1.89
N GLY A 117 9.21 3.14 -1.62
CA GLY A 117 9.34 4.61 -1.55
C GLY A 117 9.97 5.37 -2.73
N SER A 118 10.05 4.81 -3.95
CA SER A 118 10.58 5.57 -5.08
C SER A 118 9.44 6.33 -5.75
N PHE A 119 9.15 7.49 -5.17
CA PHE A 119 8.52 8.60 -5.87
C PHE A 119 9.45 9.03 -7.01
N THR A 120 9.21 8.55 -8.23
CA THR A 120 9.77 9.18 -9.41
C THR A 120 8.92 10.41 -9.70
N ILE A 121 9.35 11.58 -9.23
CA ILE A 121 8.94 12.88 -9.77
C ILE A 121 9.09 12.80 -11.29
N ALA A 122 8.01 13.07 -12.02
CA ALA A 122 8.11 13.43 -13.42
C ALA A 122 8.81 14.79 -13.51
N GLY A 123 10.07 14.80 -13.94
CA GLY A 123 10.82 16.01 -14.25
C GLY A 123 12.26 15.71 -14.67
N GLY A 124 12.52 15.71 -15.98
CA GLY A 124 13.88 15.71 -16.54
C GLY A 124 14.27 14.41 -17.25
N GLY A 125 14.53 14.51 -18.56
CA GLY A 125 14.86 13.37 -19.41
C GLY A 125 16.27 12.80 -19.22
N GLY A 126 16.48 11.64 -19.85
CA GLY A 126 17.78 11.12 -20.22
C GLY A 126 18.36 10.05 -19.29
N SER A 127 18.15 8.78 -19.64
CA SER A 127 19.24 7.94 -20.19
C SER A 127 18.73 6.52 -20.41
N ALA A 128 18.98 6.02 -21.62
CA ALA A 128 18.85 4.61 -21.96
C ALA A 128 19.76 3.78 -21.04
N GLY A 129 19.17 2.82 -20.31
CA GLY A 129 19.89 1.77 -19.61
C GLY A 129 19.38 0.44 -20.11
N ALA A 130 20.12 -0.16 -21.04
CA ALA A 130 19.92 -1.49 -21.54
C ALA A 130 20.05 -2.55 -20.43
N GLY A 131 19.37 -3.69 -20.61
CA GLY A 131 19.54 -4.93 -19.84
C GLY A 131 18.18 -5.49 -19.41
N GLY A 132 17.59 -6.52 -20.03
CA GLY A 132 18.18 -7.61 -20.79
C GLY A 132 18.66 -8.72 -19.85
N GLY A 133 17.79 -9.69 -19.55
CA GLY A 133 18.08 -10.90 -18.75
C GLY A 133 18.26 -10.62 -17.26
N ASN A 134 18.12 -11.54 -16.30
CA ASN A 134 17.97 -13.00 -16.35
C ASN A 134 17.64 -13.46 -14.91
N HIS A 135 16.97 -14.60 -14.79
CA HIS A 135 16.71 -15.30 -13.54
C HIS A 135 18.02 -15.58 -12.78
N ASN A 136 18.08 -15.24 -11.49
CA ASN A 136 18.59 -16.11 -10.43
C ASN A 136 18.41 -15.45 -9.06
N ALA A 137 17.79 -16.20 -8.15
CA ALA A 137 17.79 -15.93 -6.73
C ALA A 137 19.22 -15.93 -6.20
N ILE A 138 19.61 -14.88 -5.49
CA ILE A 138 20.80 -14.82 -4.64
C ILE A 138 20.32 -14.22 -3.31
N ILE A 139 20.20 -15.08 -2.28
CA ILE A 139 20.22 -14.64 -0.88
C ILE A 139 21.61 -14.92 -0.32
N PRO A 140 22.32 -13.87 0.10
CA PRO A 140 23.22 -13.91 1.26
C PRO A 140 22.83 -12.74 2.19
N GLY A 141 22.64 -12.89 3.49
CA GLY A 141 23.52 -13.60 4.42
C GLY A 141 24.32 -12.60 5.28
N LYS A 142 23.61 -11.83 6.13
CA LYS A 142 23.87 -11.52 7.55
C LYS A 142 25.28 -11.04 8.05
N ASN A 143 25.24 -9.93 8.82
CA ASN A 143 26.16 -9.33 9.83
C ASN A 143 27.25 -8.37 9.30
N GLY A 144 27.55 -7.19 9.89
CA GLY A 144 27.12 -6.42 11.07
C GLY A 144 27.65 -4.98 10.86
N SER A 145 27.15 -3.90 11.47
CA SER A 145 27.23 -3.57 12.89
C SER A 145 26.38 -2.31 13.10
N LEU A 146 25.38 -2.36 13.98
CA LEU A 146 24.63 -1.18 14.44
C LEU A 146 25.23 -0.74 15.77
N GLY A 147 25.87 0.41 15.76
CA GLY A 147 26.15 1.18 16.96
C GLY A 147 24.89 1.92 17.41
N ALA A 148 24.64 1.92 18.70
CA ALA A 148 23.91 2.89 19.53
C ALA A 148 23.59 2.13 20.85
N GLY A 149 24.13 2.45 22.01
CA GLY A 149 24.34 3.80 22.54
C GLY A 149 23.00 4.32 23.06
N ASP A 150 22.73 4.07 24.34
CA ASP A 150 21.66 4.65 25.19
C ASP A 150 20.21 4.62 24.69
N ASP A 151 19.39 3.65 25.13
CA ASP A 151 17.92 3.85 25.30
C ASP A 151 17.14 2.72 26.03
N ILE A 152 17.80 1.90 26.87
CA ILE A 152 17.11 0.77 27.55
C ILE A 152 16.04 1.27 28.55
N SER A 153 16.22 2.46 29.14
CA SER A 153 15.29 3.02 30.13
C SER A 153 13.94 3.44 29.52
N ARG A 154 13.93 3.94 28.28
CA ARG A 154 12.69 4.32 27.57
C ARG A 154 11.92 3.11 27.06
N LEU A 155 12.62 2.06 26.64
CA LEU A 155 12.00 0.83 26.13
C LEU A 155 11.19 0.10 27.22
N VAL A 156 11.69 0.06 28.46
CA VAL A 156 10.98 -0.58 29.59
C VAL A 156 9.68 0.17 29.93
N LEU A 157 9.71 1.51 29.91
CA LEU A 157 8.52 2.33 30.16
C LEU A 157 7.49 2.19 29.03
N VAL A 158 7.94 2.18 27.77
CA VAL A 158 7.07 1.96 26.61
C VAL A 158 6.46 0.57 26.64
N LEU A 159 7.22 -0.49 26.99
CA LEU A 159 6.70 -1.85 27.12
C LEU A 159 5.69 -1.99 28.28
N ALA A 160 5.92 -1.30 29.40
CA ALA A 160 4.97 -1.28 30.51
C ALA A 160 3.66 -0.57 30.10
N LEU A 161 3.76 0.57 29.41
CA LEU A 161 2.60 1.27 28.85
C LEU A 161 1.90 0.46 27.76
N LEU A 162 2.64 -0.28 26.92
CA LEU A 162 2.07 -1.15 25.90
C LEU A 162 1.33 -2.33 26.52
N ARG A 163 1.84 -2.90 27.63
CA ARG A 163 1.13 -3.96 28.36
C ARG A 163 -0.15 -3.45 29.00
N VAL A 164 -0.13 -2.24 29.56
CA VAL A 164 -1.34 -1.58 30.07
C VAL A 164 -2.31 -1.28 28.92
N LEU A 165 -1.83 -0.79 27.79
CA LEU A 165 -2.64 -0.50 26.61
C LEU A 165 -3.23 -1.77 25.97
N VAL A 166 -2.47 -2.87 25.90
CA VAL A 166 -2.95 -4.17 25.40
C VAL A 166 -3.95 -4.81 26.37
N TRP A 167 -3.77 -4.64 27.69
CA TRP A 167 -4.80 -4.98 28.67
C TRP A 167 -6.07 -4.13 28.51
N LEU A 168 -5.95 -2.88 28.08
CA LEU A 168 -7.08 -1.98 27.86
C LEU A 168 -7.74 -2.16 26.48
N LEU A 169 -7.02 -2.66 25.48
CA LEU A 169 -7.50 -2.87 24.10
C LEU A 169 -7.82 -4.34 23.77
N GLY A 170 -7.53 -5.26 24.69
CA GLY A 170 -7.75 -6.69 24.54
C GLY A 170 -9.22 -7.14 24.47
N ASP A 171 -10.18 -6.22 24.67
CA ASP A 171 -11.62 -6.50 24.62
C ASP A 171 -12.32 -5.92 23.38
N CYS A 172 -11.57 -5.70 22.29
CA CYS A 172 -12.15 -5.39 20.97
C CYS A 172 -12.01 -6.59 20.03
N ASN A 173 -12.87 -7.60 20.21
CA ASN A 173 -13.02 -8.73 19.28
C ASN A 173 -13.76 -8.32 18.01
#